data_AF-A0A847MP00-F1
#
_entry.id   AF-A0A847MP00-F1
#
_cell.length_a   1.000
_cell.length_b   1.000
_cell.length_c   1.000
_cell.angle_alpha   90.00
_cell.angle_beta   90.00
_cell.angle_gamma   90.00
#
_symmetry.space_group_name_H-M   'P 1'
#
loop_
_entity.id
_entity.type
_entity.pdbx_description
1 polymer ?
#
loop_
_entity_poly.entity_id
_entity_poly.type
_entity_poly.pdbx_seq_one_letter_code
_entity_poly.pdbx_strand_id
1 'polypeptide(L)'
;SIISSPSESFSLTIAESLAHGCPVVGFNVPYGPQELIESGVNGYLVEFKETDAMAERIIQIMKDPSLQRELSNNARESSKRFSESTVKDLWVKLFQNICPEFKFSIQPQVLI
;
A
#
# COMPACT_ATOMS: atom_id res chain seq x y z
N SER A 1 10.30 0.40 3.67
CA SER A 1 10.89 1.45 2.82
C SER A 1 10.64 2.80 3.47
N ILE A 2 11.23 3.88 2.95
CA ILE A 2 11.06 5.24 3.47
C ILE A 2 10.51 6.11 2.35
N ILE A 3 9.45 6.88 2.61
CA ILE A 3 8.90 7.85 1.67
C ILE A 3 8.90 9.24 2.30
N SER A 4 9.77 10.12 1.80
CA SER A 4 9.91 11.50 2.26
C SER A 4 9.36 12.53 1.26
N SER A 5 8.64 12.07 0.24
CA SER A 5 8.00 12.92 -0.77
C SER A 5 6.95 13.83 -0.10
N PRO A 6 6.87 15.12 -0.47
CA PRO A 6 5.87 16.05 0.07
C PRO A 6 4.47 15.83 -0.50
N SER A 7 4.33 15.06 -1.58
CA SER A 7 3.05 14.75 -2.23
C SER A 7 3.18 13.53 -3.12
N GLU A 8 2.17 12.68 -3.12
CA GLU A 8 2.09 11.49 -3.96
C GLU A 8 0.63 11.29 -4.39
N SER A 9 0.35 10.86 -5.62
CA SER A 9 -1.03 10.56 -6.01
C SER A 9 -1.52 9.27 -5.34
N PHE A 10 -0.93 8.15 -5.73
CA PHE A 10 -1.20 6.83 -5.13
C PHE A 10 0.11 6.13 -4.70
N SER A 11 1.24 6.46 -5.31
CA SER A 11 2.57 5.88 -5.08
C SER A 11 2.64 4.35 -5.24
N LEU A 12 2.95 3.90 -6.46
CA LEU A 12 3.19 2.48 -6.74
C LEU A 12 4.32 1.89 -5.89
N THR A 13 5.34 2.68 -5.58
CA THR A 13 6.46 2.25 -4.73
C THR A 13 6.02 1.85 -3.32
N ILE A 14 5.02 2.52 -2.74
CA ILE A 14 4.43 2.11 -1.46
C ILE A 14 3.67 0.80 -1.63
N ALA A 15 2.85 0.68 -2.67
CA ALA A 15 2.09 -0.54 -2.95
C ALA A 15 3.01 -1.77 -3.15
N GLU A 16 4.09 -1.61 -3.91
CA GLU A 16 5.13 -2.64 -4.12
C GLU A 16 5.83 -2.99 -2.81
N SER A 17 6.21 -1.99 -2.01
CA SER A 17 6.82 -2.22 -0.70
C SER A 17 5.92 -3.09 0.18
N LEU A 18 4.64 -2.74 0.27
CA LEU A 18 3.67 -3.48 1.08
C LEU A 18 3.47 -4.91 0.53
N ALA A 19 3.36 -5.07 -0.78
CA ALA A 19 3.23 -6.38 -1.43
C ALA A 19 4.42 -7.32 -1.15
N HIS A 20 5.63 -6.78 -1.01
CA HIS A 20 6.80 -7.54 -0.61
C HIS A 20 6.92 -7.77 0.90
N GLY A 21 5.97 -7.26 1.69
CA GLY A 21 5.99 -7.32 3.15
C GLY A 21 7.01 -6.38 3.77
N CYS A 22 7.36 -5.30 3.07
CA CYS A 22 8.24 -4.26 3.58
C CYS A 22 7.36 -3.15 4.17
N PRO A 23 7.32 -2.99 5.51
CA PRO A 23 6.57 -1.90 6.11
C PRO A 23 7.14 -0.54 5.71
N VAL A 24 6.29 0.46 5.61
CA VAL A 24 6.64 1.78 5.08
C VAL A 24 6.59 2.83 6.18
N VAL A 25 7.64 3.64 6.31
CA VAL A 25 7.61 4.86 7.13
C VAL A 25 7.58 6.05 6.19
N GLY A 26 6.55 6.88 6.29
CA GLY A 26 6.37 8.04 5.42
C GLY A 26 5.85 9.26 6.15
N PHE A 27 5.94 10.42 5.50
CA PHE A 27 5.27 11.61 6.02
C PHE A 27 3.75 11.55 5.83
N ASN A 28 3.04 12.14 6.78
CA ASN A 28 1.61 12.34 6.80
C ASN A 28 1.25 13.51 5.87
N VAL A 29 1.40 13.29 4.56
CA VAL A 29 1.06 14.24 3.51
C VAL A 29 -0.23 13.83 2.80
N PRO A 30 -0.98 14.78 2.21
CA PRO A 30 -2.20 14.47 1.49
C PRO A 30 -1.95 13.52 0.31
N TYR A 31 -2.87 12.56 0.14
CA TYR A 31 -2.90 11.55 -0.93
C TYR A 31 -1.69 10.59 -0.87
N GLY A 32 -1.74 9.44 -1.57
CA GLY A 32 -0.64 8.46 -1.59
C GLY A 32 -0.41 7.75 -0.24
N PRO A 33 0.60 8.16 0.58
CA PRO A 33 0.88 7.55 1.88
C PRO A 33 -0.34 7.33 2.78
N GLN A 34 -1.23 8.31 2.93
CA GLN A 34 -2.42 8.19 3.78
C GLN A 34 -3.42 7.13 3.30
N GLU A 35 -3.45 6.84 2.01
CA GLU A 35 -4.36 5.82 1.48
C GLU A 35 -3.79 4.41 1.68
N LEU A 36 -2.48 4.26 1.61
CA LEU A 36 -1.80 2.97 1.60
C LEU A 36 -1.26 2.53 2.97
N ILE A 37 -0.89 3.49 3.82
CA ILE A 37 -0.25 3.23 5.11
C ILE A 37 -1.28 3.41 6.22
N GLU A 38 -1.53 2.33 6.95
CA GLU A 38 -2.27 2.33 8.20
C GLU A 38 -1.25 2.30 9.35
N SER A 39 -1.12 3.44 10.05
CA SER A 39 -0.10 3.63 11.08
C SER A 39 -0.22 2.60 12.21
N GLY A 40 0.90 1.96 12.54
CA GLY A 40 0.98 0.88 13.53
C GLY A 40 0.55 -0.49 13.00
N VAL A 41 -0.04 -0.57 11.80
CA VAL A 41 -0.50 -1.83 11.21
C VAL A 41 0.47 -2.31 10.15
N ASN A 42 0.67 -1.55 9.07
CA ASN A 42 1.54 -1.92 7.95
C ASN A 42 2.73 -0.96 7.76
N GLY A 43 2.89 -0.01 8.67
CA GLY A 43 3.88 1.05 8.59
C GLY A 43 3.61 2.17 9.59
N TYR A 44 4.18 3.34 9.36
CA TYR A 44 3.93 4.55 10.14
C TYR A 44 3.85 5.79 9.26
N LEU A 45 2.88 6.64 9.55
CA LEU A 45 2.84 8.03 9.11
C LEU A 45 3.35 8.91 10.24
N VAL A 46 4.29 9.79 9.93
CA VAL A 46 4.82 10.80 10.84
C VAL A 46 4.50 12.19 10.33
N GLU A 47 4.37 13.18 11.21
CA GLU A 47 4.08 14.56 10.79
C GLU A 47 5.09 15.08 9.76
N PHE A 48 4.60 15.86 8.79
CA PHE A 48 5.42 16.31 7.67
C PHE A 48 6.61 17.15 8.17
N LYS A 49 7.82 16.80 7.70
CA LYS A 49 9.11 17.38 8.12
C LYS A 49 9.59 17.01 9.53
N GLU A 50 8.85 16.23 10.30
CA GLU A 50 9.31 15.68 11.59
C GLU A 50 10.30 14.52 11.34
N THR A 51 11.51 14.87 10.92
CA THR A 51 12.55 13.92 10.50
C THR A 51 13.05 13.09 11.69
N ASP A 52 13.10 13.69 12.88
CA ASP A 52 13.48 12.97 14.11
C ASP A 52 12.45 11.90 14.44
N ALA A 53 11.15 12.22 14.37
CA ALA A 53 10.08 11.24 14.56
C ALA A 53 10.13 10.11 13.51
N MET A 54 10.46 10.43 12.25
CA MET A 54 10.68 9.42 11.21
C MET A 54 11.83 8.48 11.59
N ALA A 55 12.97 9.03 12.02
CA ALA A 55 14.13 8.26 12.43
C ALA A 55 13.83 7.36 13.62
N GLU A 56 13.08 7.87 14.62
CA GLU A 56 12.65 7.10 15.77
C GLU A 56 11.82 5.86 15.36
N ARG A 57 10.85 6.01 14.44
CA ARG A 57 10.06 4.88 13.93
C ARG A 57 10.90 3.86 13.19
N ILE A 58 11.85 4.31 12.36
CA ILE A 58 12.75 3.41 11.65
C ILE A 58 13.61 2.62 12.64
N ILE A 59 14.21 3.30 13.62
CA ILE A 59 15.02 2.67 14.67
C ILE A 59 14.20 1.70 15.50
N GLN A 60 12.96 2.06 15.86
CA GLN A 60 12.04 1.19 16.60
C GLN A 60 11.80 -0.12 15.85
N ILE A 61 11.44 -0.06 14.55
CA ILE A 61 11.23 -1.25 13.72
C ILE A 61 12.50 -2.09 13.62
N MET A 62 13.66 -1.47 13.43
CA MET A 62 14.93 -2.18 13.28
C MET A 62 15.41 -2.86 14.57
N LYS A 63 15.07 -2.31 15.74
CA LYS A 63 15.47 -2.83 17.05
C LYS A 63 14.51 -3.86 17.64
N ASP A 64 13.28 -3.94 17.14
CA ASP A 64 12.26 -4.88 17.61
C ASP A 64 11.89 -5.89 16.51
N PRO A 65 12.50 -7.10 16.51
CA PRO A 65 12.20 -8.12 15.51
C PRO A 65 10.76 -8.63 15.53
N SER A 66 10.07 -8.55 16.68
CA SER A 66 8.68 -8.97 16.79
C SER A 66 7.77 -7.97 16.07
N LEU A 67 7.94 -6.69 16.38
CA LEU A 67 7.25 -5.60 15.71
C LEU A 67 7.53 -5.63 14.20
N GLN A 68 8.78 -5.80 13.79
CA GLN A 68 9.15 -5.88 12.38
C GLN A 68 8.39 -7.00 11.65
N ARG A 69 8.28 -8.18 12.28
CA ARG A 69 7.59 -9.34 11.70
C ARG A 69 6.10 -9.10 11.61
N GLU A 70 5.51 -8.52 12.65
CA GLU A 70 4.10 -8.15 12.68
C GLU A 70 3.77 -7.18 11.55
N LEU A 71 4.48 -6.05 11.48
CA LEU A 71 4.30 -5.05 10.42
C LEU A 71 4.55 -5.64 9.03
N SER A 72 5.52 -6.55 8.89
CA SER A 72 5.81 -7.22 7.60
C SER A 72 4.66 -8.12 7.15
N ASN A 73 4.06 -8.88 8.06
CA ASN A 73 2.91 -9.72 7.75
C ASN A 73 1.71 -8.86 7.36
N ASN A 74 1.41 -7.83 8.17
CA ASN A 74 0.32 -6.90 7.91
C ASN A 74 0.52 -6.12 6.61
N ALA A 75 1.77 -5.78 6.25
CA ALA A 75 2.08 -5.18 4.96
C ALA A 75 1.62 -6.07 3.80
N ARG A 76 1.97 -7.37 3.80
CA ARG A 76 1.50 -8.31 2.76
C ARG A 76 -0.01 -8.48 2.75
N GLU A 77 -0.64 -8.52 3.93
CA GLU A 77 -2.09 -8.67 4.01
C GLU A 77 -2.81 -7.42 3.48
N SER A 78 -2.37 -6.23 3.90
CA SER A 78 -2.96 -4.96 3.47
C SER A 78 -2.84 -4.72 1.97
N SER A 79 -1.75 -5.16 1.32
CA SER A 79 -1.56 -4.98 -0.11
C SER A 79 -2.55 -5.80 -0.96
N LYS A 80 -3.14 -6.87 -0.41
CA LYS A 80 -4.09 -7.74 -1.15
C LYS A 80 -5.29 -6.98 -1.68
N ARG A 81 -5.70 -5.89 -1.01
CA ARG A 81 -6.79 -5.01 -1.46
C ARG A 81 -6.53 -4.37 -2.83
N PHE A 82 -5.27 -4.34 -3.27
CA PHE A 82 -4.83 -3.82 -4.56
C PHE A 82 -4.28 -4.91 -5.49
N SER A 83 -4.51 -6.18 -5.16
CA SER A 83 -4.17 -7.28 -6.06
C SER A 83 -4.96 -7.19 -7.36
N GLU A 84 -4.37 -7.71 -8.44
CA GLU A 84 -5.01 -7.77 -9.76
C GLU A 84 -6.41 -8.38 -9.68
N SER A 85 -6.56 -9.50 -8.97
CA SER A 85 -7.85 -10.17 -8.78
C SER A 85 -8.88 -9.27 -8.08
N THR A 86 -8.49 -8.63 -6.97
CA THR A 86 -9.39 -7.76 -6.21
C THR A 86 -9.81 -6.54 -7.04
N VAL A 87 -8.87 -5.88 -7.69
CA VAL A 87 -9.14 -4.69 -8.51
C VAL A 87 -10.00 -5.06 -9.73
N LYS A 88 -9.72 -6.20 -10.38
CA LYS A 88 -10.55 -6.72 -11.47
C LYS A 88 -11.98 -6.97 -11.02
N ASP A 89 -12.19 -7.62 -9.88
CA ASP A 89 -13.53 -7.91 -9.37
C ASP A 89 -14.31 -6.63 -9.05
N LEU A 90 -13.62 -5.61 -8.53
CA LEU A 90 -14.21 -4.27 -8.33
C LEU A 90 -14.66 -3.64 -9.65
N TRP A 91 -13.84 -3.69 -10.70
CA TRP A 91 -14.20 -3.19 -12.02
C TRP A 91 -15.37 -3.94 -12.64
N VAL A 92 -15.35 -5.28 -12.61
CA VAL A 92 -16.44 -6.11 -13.14
C VAL A 92 -17.75 -5.76 -12.45
N LYS A 93 -17.73 -5.67 -11.12
CA LYS A 93 -18.90 -5.29 -10.32
C LYS A 93 -19.40 -3.88 -10.68
N LEU A 94 -18.51 -2.90 -10.82
CA LEU A 94 -18.87 -1.54 -11.22
C LEU A 94 -19.56 -1.53 -12.59
N PHE A 95 -18.98 -2.20 -13.59
CA PHE A 95 -19.55 -2.23 -14.93
C PHE A 95 -20.89 -2.97 -14.99
N GLN A 96 -21.05 -4.06 -14.25
CA GLN A 96 -22.33 -4.77 -14.13
C GLN A 96 -23.40 -3.91 -13.47
N ASN A 97 -23.03 -3.07 -12.49
CA ASN A 97 -23.98 -2.16 -11.84
C ASN A 97 -24.47 -1.05 -12.79
N ILE A 98 -23.60 -0.55 -13.68
CA ILE A 98 -23.94 0.54 -14.61
C ILE A 98 -24.60 -0.03 -15.89
N CYS A 99 -24.18 -1.22 -16.33
CA CYS A 99 -24.65 -1.90 -17.52
C CYS A 99 -24.85 -3.40 -17.20
N PRO A 100 -26.08 -3.83 -16.84
CA PRO A 100 -26.35 -5.22 -16.45
C PRO A 100 -26.03 -6.27 -17.53
N GLU A 101 -26.02 -5.85 -18.80
CA GLU A 101 -25.68 -6.69 -19.95
C GLU A 101 -24.16 -6.92 -20.09
N PHE A 102 -23.33 -6.19 -19.32
CA PHE A 102 -21.87 -6.28 -19.41
C PHE A 102 -21.36 -7.69 -19.04
N LYS A 103 -20.66 -8.32 -19.97
CA LYS A 103 -19.98 -9.61 -19.77
C LYS A 103 -18.48 -9.42 -19.85
N PHE A 104 -17.80 -9.68 -18.73
CA PHE A 104 -16.34 -9.70 -18.71
C PHE A 104 -15.84 -10.98 -19.39
N SER A 105 -14.90 -10.84 -20.33
CA SER A 105 -14.22 -11.94 -21.00
C SER A 105 -12.73 -11.62 -21.09
N ILE A 106 -11.88 -12.59 -20.73
CA ILE A 106 -10.43 -12.47 -20.94
C ILE A 106 -10.13 -13.00 -22.33
N GLN A 107 -9.59 -12.15 -23.20
CA GLN A 107 -8.90 -12.64 -24.39
C GLN A 107 -7.50 -13.09 -23.97
N PRO A 108 -7.03 -14.29 -24.39
CA PRO A 108 -5.67 -14.71 -24.08
C PRO A 108 -4.69 -13.66 -24.60
N GLN A 109 -3.78 -13.18 -23.74
CA GLN A 109 -2.73 -12.26 -24.14
C GLN A 109 -1.84 -12.98 -25.16
N VAL A 110 -1.66 -12.36 -26.33
CA VAL A 110 -0.61 -12.76 -27.27
C VAL A 110 0.71 -12.57 -26.53
N LEU A 111 1.43 -13.66 -26.27
CA LEU A 111 2.81 -13.58 -25.81
C LEU A 111 3.61 -12.79 -26.85
N ILE A 112 4.10 -11.61 -26.46
CA ILE A 112 5.12 -10.85 -27.20
C ILE A 112 6.48 -11.37 -26.74
#